data_AF-A0A9Q0TVP5-F1
#
_entry.id   AF-A0A9Q0TVP5-F1
#
_cell.length_a   1.000
_cell.length_b   1.000
_cell.length_c   1.000
_cell.angle_alpha   90.00
_cell.angle_beta   90.00
_cell.angle_gamma   90.00
#
_symmetry.space_group_name_H-M   'P 1'
#
loop_
_entity.id
_entity.type
_entity.pdbx_description
1 polymer ?
#
loop_
_entity_poly.entity_id
_entity_poly.type
_entity_poly.pdbx_seq_one_letter_code
_entity_poly.pdbx_strand_id
1 'polypeptide(L)'
;MVQWTSQLKIRWSSATSSSSFFDLRGPKFFQINNLRFELVMIHFHYGATLRERALEFLSTDLKQSAFIFREAAGVFHYLAHEVIPSLQSPIPAERPSEASSALCAAMSFICLAEAQAVYTRRAEEKGNTGFSVLAKLHYGVVELLSDATSAIQSGTGEGKTISSWFLEFISSCKALHELRSKKHLAEGLRDDGQMGVSVGVLCDALISSKKKTPGEESWKACFKNEIEIAANTLRKFEHENEFVWQEKIPYVDELPSPQGIKIVEIVPYKPKRWERELAFKL
;
A
#
# COMPACT_ATOMS: atom_id res chain seq x y z
N MET A 1 -5.07 32.37 -28.29
CA MET A 1 -3.86 31.90 -27.58
C MET A 1 -3.67 30.42 -27.94
N VAL A 2 -2.44 29.91 -28.03
CA VAL A 2 -2.07 28.50 -28.36
C VAL A 2 -1.76 28.18 -29.84
N GLN A 3 -0.69 28.78 -30.38
CA GLN A 3 0.03 28.23 -31.56
C GLN A 3 1.31 27.47 -31.15
N TRP A 4 1.79 27.67 -29.91
CA TRP A 4 3.09 27.20 -29.44
C TRP A 4 3.10 25.73 -28.96
N THR A 5 1.95 25.20 -28.53
CA THR A 5 1.86 23.79 -28.06
C THR A 5 1.23 22.85 -29.09
N SER A 6 0.79 23.36 -30.25
CA SER A 6 0.10 22.56 -31.29
C SER A 6 1.03 21.53 -31.95
N GLN A 7 2.35 21.74 -31.89
CA GLN A 7 3.35 20.81 -32.42
C GLN A 7 3.83 19.78 -31.39
N LEU A 8 3.50 19.93 -30.10
CA LEU A 8 3.92 18.97 -29.08
C LEU A 8 3.27 17.62 -29.34
N LYS A 9 4.06 16.54 -29.25
CA LYS A 9 3.61 15.15 -29.35
C LYS A 9 3.97 14.43 -28.06
N ILE A 10 3.19 14.68 -27.00
CA ILE A 10 3.41 14.11 -25.67
C ILE A 10 2.79 12.72 -25.63
N ARG A 11 3.58 11.70 -25.27
CA ARG A 11 3.16 10.30 -25.22
C ARG A 11 3.67 9.63 -23.96
N TRP A 12 2.77 8.95 -23.25
CA TRP A 12 3.10 8.15 -22.08
C TRP A 12 2.47 6.77 -22.17
N SER A 13 3.17 5.74 -21.67
CA SER A 13 2.58 4.45 -21.36
C SER A 13 1.98 4.46 -19.97
N SER A 14 1.09 3.50 -19.68
CA SER A 14 0.58 3.27 -18.33
C SER A 14 1.23 2.05 -17.72
N ALA A 15 1.68 2.16 -16.46
CA ALA A 15 2.22 1.06 -15.67
C ALA A 15 1.13 0.32 -14.88
N THR A 16 -0.01 0.98 -14.65
CA THR A 16 -1.11 0.47 -13.83
C THR A 16 -2.31 0.03 -14.67
N SER A 17 -2.36 0.35 -15.96
CA SER A 17 -3.42 -0.12 -16.83
C SER A 17 -3.27 -1.60 -17.18
N SER A 18 -4.39 -2.32 -17.28
CA SER A 18 -4.43 -3.69 -17.78
C SER A 18 -3.89 -3.75 -19.22
N SER A 19 -2.79 -4.47 -19.44
CA SER A 19 -2.37 -4.88 -20.79
C SER A 19 -3.11 -6.16 -21.15
N SER A 20 -3.96 -6.14 -22.17
CA SER A 20 -4.56 -7.37 -22.66
C SER A 20 -3.47 -8.25 -23.29
N PHE A 21 -3.40 -9.53 -22.91
CA PHE A 21 -2.52 -10.52 -23.54
C PHE A 21 -2.77 -10.66 -25.06
N PHE A 22 -3.92 -10.20 -25.56
CA PHE A 22 -4.27 -10.20 -26.98
C PHE A 22 -3.92 -8.89 -27.72
N ASP A 23 -3.33 -7.90 -27.06
CA ASP A 23 -2.86 -6.68 -27.73
C ASP A 23 -1.54 -6.94 -28.48
N LEU A 24 -1.65 -7.52 -29.67
CA LEU A 24 -0.56 -7.69 -30.67
C LEU A 24 0.03 -6.35 -31.17
N ARG A 25 -0.34 -5.21 -30.57
CA ARG A 25 0.03 -3.84 -30.97
C ARG A 25 1.09 -3.18 -30.08
N GLY A 26 1.66 -3.88 -29.10
CA GLY A 26 2.66 -3.33 -28.19
C GLY A 26 2.03 -2.46 -27.08
N PRO A 27 2.85 -1.81 -26.23
CA PRO A 27 2.35 -1.07 -25.08
C PRO A 27 1.40 0.05 -25.51
N LYS A 28 0.23 0.14 -24.86
CA LYS A 28 -0.75 1.19 -25.12
C LYS A 28 -0.16 2.55 -24.74
N PHE A 29 0.12 3.37 -25.74
CA PHE A 29 0.55 4.75 -25.55
C PHE A 29 -0.65 5.69 -25.58
N PHE A 30 -0.71 6.58 -24.59
CA PHE A 30 -1.68 7.67 -24.52
C PHE A 30 -1.02 8.94 -25.04
N GLN A 31 -1.52 9.47 -26.16
CA GLN A 31 -1.04 10.74 -26.69
C GLN A 31 -1.98 11.88 -26.28
N ILE A 32 -1.55 12.71 -25.33
CA ILE A 32 -2.32 13.87 -24.86
C ILE A 32 -1.38 15.08 -24.90
N ASN A 33 -1.56 15.92 -25.92
CA ASN A 33 -0.68 17.06 -26.21
C ASN A 33 -0.99 18.27 -25.33
N ASN A 34 -0.88 18.09 -24.02
CA ASN A 34 -1.19 19.10 -23.01
C ASN A 34 -0.08 19.15 -21.96
N LEU A 35 0.54 20.32 -21.78
CA LEU A 35 1.62 20.50 -20.79
C LEU A 35 1.19 20.21 -19.36
N ARG A 36 -0.10 20.37 -19.03
CA ARG A 36 -0.61 20.01 -17.71
C ARG A 36 -0.74 18.50 -17.53
N PHE A 37 -1.05 17.76 -18.60
CA PHE A 37 -1.00 16.31 -18.59
C PHE A 37 0.44 15.82 -18.42
N GLU A 38 1.39 16.40 -19.15
CA GLU A 38 2.82 16.13 -18.98
C GLU A 38 3.27 16.36 -17.54
N LEU A 39 2.84 17.47 -16.94
CA LEU A 39 3.15 17.78 -15.54
C LEU A 39 2.67 16.69 -14.58
N VAL A 40 1.44 16.19 -14.76
CA VAL A 40 0.88 15.10 -13.94
C VAL A 40 1.71 13.83 -14.10
N MET A 41 2.01 13.43 -15.33
CA MET A 41 2.77 12.20 -15.61
C MET A 41 4.20 12.27 -15.07
N ILE A 42 4.88 13.42 -15.21
CA ILE A 42 6.22 13.63 -14.64
C ILE A 42 6.20 13.53 -13.11
N HIS A 43 5.23 14.15 -12.45
CA HIS A 43 5.12 14.08 -10.99
C HIS A 43 4.78 12.66 -10.53
N PHE A 44 3.92 11.95 -11.27
CA PHE A 44 3.59 10.56 -10.95
C PHE A 44 4.84 9.68 -11.06
N HIS A 45 5.59 9.86 -12.15
CA HIS A 45 6.86 9.16 -12.36
C HIS A 45 7.87 9.51 -11.26
N TYR A 46 8.00 10.78 -10.87
CA TYR A 46 8.86 11.19 -9.77
C TYR A 46 8.48 10.52 -8.44
N GLY A 47 7.18 10.47 -8.10
CA GLY A 47 6.70 9.75 -6.93
C GLY A 47 7.04 8.25 -7.00
N ALA A 48 6.91 7.63 -8.17
CA ALA A 48 7.30 6.24 -8.39
C ALA A 48 8.82 6.03 -8.23
N THR A 49 9.65 6.93 -8.74
CA THR A 49 11.11 6.88 -8.56
C THR A 49 11.50 7.02 -7.09
N LEU A 50 10.82 7.88 -6.32
CA LEU A 50 11.04 7.97 -4.88
C LEU A 50 10.68 6.65 -4.18
N ARG A 51 9.55 6.04 -4.55
CA ARG A 51 9.14 4.73 -4.01
C ARG A 51 10.18 3.64 -4.30
N GLU A 52 10.66 3.53 -5.54
CA GLU A 52 11.73 2.58 -5.91
C GLU A 52 13.03 2.86 -5.13
N ARG A 53 13.42 4.13 -5.02
CA ARG A 53 14.58 4.52 -4.21
C ARG A 53 14.42 4.12 -2.74
N ALA A 54 13.23 4.21 -2.17
CA ALA A 54 12.99 3.79 -0.80
C ALA A 54 13.24 2.28 -0.59
N LEU A 55 12.98 1.45 -1.61
CA LEU A 55 13.25 0.01 -1.58
C LEU A 55 14.75 -0.30 -1.50
N GLU A 56 15.61 0.50 -2.14
CA GLU A 56 17.07 0.33 -2.09
C GLU A 56 17.64 0.47 -0.66
N PHE A 57 16.96 1.27 0.19
CA PHE A 57 17.38 1.49 1.58
C PHE A 57 16.85 0.44 2.57
N LEU A 58 16.00 -0.50 2.14
CA LEU A 58 15.40 -1.51 3.05
C LEU A 58 16.43 -2.44 3.72
N SER A 59 17.60 -2.62 3.11
CA SER A 59 18.68 -3.46 3.64
C SER A 59 19.71 -2.68 4.48
N THR A 60 19.74 -1.35 4.37
CA THR A 60 20.83 -0.52 4.92
C THR A 60 20.35 0.51 5.93
N ASP A 61 19.29 1.26 5.63
CA ASP A 61 18.74 2.29 6.51
C ASP A 61 17.20 2.34 6.45
N LEU A 62 16.58 1.63 7.39
CA LEU A 62 15.12 1.62 7.54
C LEU A 62 14.53 2.99 7.86
N LYS A 63 15.25 3.89 8.54
CA LYS A 63 14.74 5.26 8.80
C LYS A 63 14.66 6.04 7.50
N GLN A 64 15.73 5.99 6.71
CA GLN A 64 15.80 6.68 5.43
C GLN A 64 14.77 6.10 4.45
N SER A 65 14.65 4.77 4.38
CA SER A 65 13.61 4.10 3.57
C SER A 65 12.21 4.61 3.93
N ALA A 66 11.84 4.55 5.22
CA ALA A 66 10.53 5.02 5.68
C ALA A 66 10.30 6.51 5.41
N PHE A 67 11.34 7.34 5.51
CA PHE A 67 11.25 8.76 5.18
C PHE A 67 10.96 8.99 3.70
N ILE A 68 11.69 8.34 2.80
CA ILE A 68 11.52 8.50 1.35
C ILE A 68 10.13 8.00 0.91
N PHE A 69 9.61 6.92 1.49
CA PHE A 69 8.22 6.51 1.26
C PHE A 69 7.21 7.60 1.64
N ARG A 70 7.43 8.31 2.75
CA ARG A 70 6.56 9.44 3.15
C ARG A 70 6.69 10.65 2.22
N GLU A 71 7.86 10.88 1.64
CA GLU A 71 8.06 11.89 0.58
C GLU A 71 7.30 11.51 -0.70
N ALA A 72 7.40 10.24 -1.12
CA ALA A 72 6.64 9.72 -2.26
C ALA A 72 5.13 9.89 -2.05
N ALA A 73 4.64 9.56 -0.84
CA ALA A 73 3.24 9.79 -0.46
C ALA A 73 2.84 11.26 -0.63
N GLY A 74 3.70 12.20 -0.24
CA GLY A 74 3.48 13.64 -0.41
C GLY A 74 3.31 14.07 -1.86
N VAL A 75 4.13 13.54 -2.77
CA VAL A 75 4.03 13.83 -4.21
C VAL A 75 2.69 13.35 -4.76
N PHE A 76 2.29 12.11 -4.43
CA PHE A 76 1.02 11.55 -4.89
C PHE A 76 -0.19 12.27 -4.27
N HIS A 77 -0.11 12.66 -3.00
CA HIS A 77 -1.14 13.45 -2.35
C HIS A 77 -1.33 14.82 -3.01
N TYR A 78 -0.23 15.52 -3.31
CA TYR A 78 -0.23 16.80 -4.04
C TYR A 78 -0.87 16.66 -5.43
N LEU A 79 -0.54 15.59 -6.16
CA LEU A 79 -1.18 15.28 -7.44
C LEU A 79 -2.69 15.12 -7.32
N ALA A 80 -3.13 14.31 -6.35
CA ALA A 80 -4.53 13.94 -6.18
C ALA A 80 -5.41 15.14 -5.81
N HIS A 81 -4.93 16.05 -4.96
CA HIS A 81 -5.75 17.09 -4.34
C HIS A 81 -5.51 18.50 -4.89
N GLU A 82 -4.32 18.78 -5.46
CA GLU A 82 -3.98 20.12 -5.95
C GLU A 82 -3.86 20.14 -7.48
N VAL A 83 -3.01 19.28 -8.05
CA VAL A 83 -2.69 19.35 -9.48
C VAL A 83 -3.88 18.92 -10.34
N ILE A 84 -4.35 17.67 -10.18
CA ILE A 84 -5.37 17.09 -11.05
C ILE A 84 -6.72 17.85 -10.97
N PRO A 85 -7.22 18.22 -9.77
CA PRO A 85 -8.46 19.00 -9.68
C PRO A 85 -8.37 20.39 -10.29
N SER A 86 -7.18 21.01 -10.31
CA SER A 86 -6.98 22.35 -10.91
C SER A 86 -6.97 22.36 -12.45
N LEU A 87 -7.05 21.19 -13.09
CA LEU A 87 -7.05 21.05 -14.55
C LEU A 87 -8.42 21.47 -15.13
N GLN A 88 -8.57 22.76 -15.42
CA GLN A 88 -9.80 23.38 -15.95
C GLN A 88 -10.34 22.84 -17.29
N SER A 89 -9.57 22.04 -18.03
CA SER A 89 -10.00 21.49 -19.32
C SER A 89 -10.41 20.04 -19.13
N PRO A 90 -11.50 19.56 -19.76
CA PRO A 90 -11.79 18.13 -19.78
C PRO A 90 -10.56 17.42 -20.37
N ILE A 91 -9.87 16.67 -19.52
CA ILE A 91 -8.88 15.71 -19.97
C ILE A 91 -9.65 14.73 -20.87
N PRO A 92 -9.11 14.30 -22.02
CA PRO A 92 -9.78 13.31 -22.86
C PRO A 92 -10.26 12.11 -22.03
N ALA A 93 -11.44 11.59 -22.37
CA ALA A 93 -12.03 10.44 -21.67
C ALA A 93 -11.09 9.22 -21.68
N GLU A 94 -10.29 9.08 -22.74
CA GLU A 94 -9.20 8.11 -22.80
C GLU A 94 -7.92 8.70 -22.21
N ARG A 95 -7.59 8.29 -20.99
CA ARG A 95 -6.39 8.71 -20.26
C ARG A 95 -5.79 7.53 -19.48
N PRO A 96 -4.48 7.56 -19.18
CA PRO A 96 -3.89 6.58 -18.28
C PRO A 96 -4.47 6.72 -16.86
N SER A 97 -4.59 5.62 -16.14
CA SER A 97 -5.04 5.59 -14.74
C SER A 97 -4.17 6.44 -13.83
N GLU A 98 -2.88 6.58 -14.14
CA GLU A 98 -1.91 7.45 -13.46
C GLU A 98 -2.33 8.93 -13.43
N ALA A 99 -3.11 9.36 -14.42
CA ALA A 99 -3.60 10.73 -14.49
C ALA A 99 -4.87 10.94 -13.65
N SER A 100 -5.34 9.95 -12.88
CA SER A 100 -6.51 10.05 -12.03
C SER A 100 -6.19 10.49 -10.61
N SER A 101 -7.10 11.29 -10.02
CA SER A 101 -7.00 11.68 -8.62
C SER A 101 -7.16 10.47 -7.70
N ALA A 102 -8.06 9.53 -8.05
CA ALA A 102 -8.30 8.32 -7.28
C ALA A 102 -7.05 7.42 -7.18
N LEU A 103 -6.37 7.15 -8.29
CA LEU A 103 -5.13 6.35 -8.24
C LEU A 103 -4.00 7.10 -7.53
N CYS A 104 -3.86 8.42 -7.74
CA CYS A 104 -2.86 9.20 -7.01
C CYS A 104 -3.12 9.16 -5.49
N ALA A 105 -4.37 9.28 -5.05
CA ALA A 105 -4.72 9.14 -3.63
C ALA A 105 -4.39 7.72 -3.12
N ALA A 106 -4.70 6.68 -3.89
CA ALA A 106 -4.36 5.31 -3.54
C ALA A 106 -2.85 5.09 -3.44
N MET A 107 -2.06 5.60 -4.39
CA MET A 107 -0.59 5.54 -4.35
C MET A 107 -0.01 6.27 -3.12
N SER A 108 -0.62 7.39 -2.71
CA SER A 108 -0.26 8.07 -1.47
C SER A 108 -0.46 7.15 -0.25
N PHE A 109 -1.62 6.49 -0.15
CA PHE A 109 -1.90 5.55 0.94
C PHE A 109 -0.98 4.32 0.91
N ILE A 110 -0.67 3.79 -0.27
CA ILE A 110 0.27 2.66 -0.43
C ILE A 110 1.66 3.05 0.06
N CYS A 111 2.17 4.22 -0.32
CA CYS A 111 3.48 4.68 0.15
C CYS A 111 3.51 4.88 1.68
N LEU A 112 2.42 5.38 2.28
CA LEU A 112 2.30 5.43 3.74
C LEU A 112 2.24 4.02 4.36
N ALA A 113 1.51 3.09 3.76
CA ALA A 113 1.44 1.70 4.22
C ALA A 113 2.83 1.05 4.23
N GLU A 114 3.64 1.29 3.19
CA GLU A 114 5.02 0.82 3.11
C GLU A 114 5.91 1.49 4.16
N ALA A 115 5.79 2.81 4.37
CA ALA A 115 6.51 3.51 5.43
C ALA A 115 6.16 2.94 6.83
N GLN A 116 4.87 2.70 7.08
CA GLN A 116 4.38 2.09 8.32
C GLN A 116 4.96 0.68 8.47
N ALA A 117 4.92 -0.15 7.42
CA ALA A 117 5.47 -1.50 7.44
C ALA A 117 6.98 -1.51 7.76
N VAL A 118 7.74 -0.54 7.24
CA VAL A 118 9.17 -0.37 7.56
C VAL A 118 9.38 -0.02 9.04
N TYR A 119 8.58 0.89 9.61
CA TYR A 119 8.66 1.19 11.03
C TYR A 119 8.26 -0.01 11.90
N THR A 120 7.25 -0.77 11.49
CA THR A 120 6.84 -2.00 12.20
C THR A 120 7.96 -3.03 12.16
N ARG A 121 8.55 -3.30 10.99
CA ARG A 121 9.71 -4.19 10.85
C ARG A 121 10.85 -3.78 11.76
N ARG A 122 11.14 -2.47 11.82
CA ARG A 122 12.18 -1.95 12.70
C ARG A 122 11.85 -2.14 14.18
N ALA A 123 10.58 -2.07 14.57
CA ALA A 123 10.13 -2.32 15.93
C ALA A 123 10.28 -3.81 16.29
N GLU A 124 9.96 -4.71 15.35
CA GLU A 124 10.20 -6.16 15.47
C GLU A 124 11.69 -6.47 15.64
N GLU A 125 12.55 -5.92 14.77
CA GLU A 125 14.01 -6.16 14.80
C GLU A 125 14.69 -5.65 16.09
N LYS A 126 14.13 -4.61 16.73
CA LYS A 126 14.64 -4.11 18.02
C LYS A 126 14.24 -4.99 19.20
N GLY A 127 13.16 -5.75 19.11
CA GLY A 127 12.68 -6.67 20.15
C GLY A 127 12.21 -6.02 21.46
N ASN A 128 12.13 -4.69 21.55
CA ASN A 128 11.72 -3.98 22.77
C ASN A 128 10.27 -3.47 22.74
N THR A 129 9.53 -3.79 21.67
CA THR A 129 8.15 -3.35 21.47
C THR A 129 7.21 -4.50 21.84
N GLY A 130 6.27 -4.26 22.75
CA GLY A 130 5.33 -5.29 23.18
C GLY A 130 4.40 -5.78 22.07
N PHE A 131 3.97 -7.03 22.14
CA PHE A 131 3.15 -7.68 21.10
C PHE A 131 1.85 -6.93 20.79
N SER A 132 1.17 -6.40 21.81
CA SER A 132 -0.02 -5.57 21.62
C SER A 132 0.24 -4.35 20.74
N VAL A 133 1.40 -3.70 20.88
CA VAL A 133 1.79 -2.56 20.04
C VAL A 133 2.13 -3.02 18.62
N LEU A 134 2.88 -4.12 18.46
CA LEU A 134 3.19 -4.69 17.14
C LEU A 134 1.93 -5.08 16.37
N ALA A 135 0.95 -5.67 17.06
CA ALA A 135 -0.35 -6.02 16.48
C ALA A 135 -1.06 -4.79 15.90
N LYS A 136 -1.10 -3.70 16.67
CA LYS A 136 -1.71 -2.43 16.25
C LYS A 136 -0.93 -1.76 15.10
N LEU A 137 0.40 -1.84 15.12
CA LEU A 137 1.24 -1.28 14.07
C LEU A 137 1.03 -1.97 12.73
N HIS A 138 0.94 -3.30 12.70
CA HIS A 138 0.58 -4.04 11.49
C HIS A 138 -0.85 -3.77 11.03
N TYR A 139 -1.81 -3.67 11.95
CA TYR A 139 -3.18 -3.36 11.56
C TYR A 139 -3.32 -1.92 11.01
N GLY A 140 -2.48 -0.99 11.46
CA GLY A 140 -2.36 0.33 10.82
C GLY A 140 -1.98 0.25 9.33
N VAL A 141 -1.17 -0.74 8.93
CA VAL A 141 -0.88 -1.02 7.51
C VAL A 141 -2.13 -1.52 6.78
N VAL A 142 -2.90 -2.41 7.41
CA VAL A 142 -4.16 -2.95 6.87
C VAL A 142 -5.18 -1.83 6.62
N GLU A 143 -5.29 -0.88 7.54
CA GLU A 143 -6.17 0.28 7.41
C GLU A 143 -5.72 1.18 6.25
N LEU A 144 -4.43 1.51 6.15
CA LEU A 144 -3.90 2.32 5.03
C LEU A 144 -4.13 1.65 3.66
N LEU A 145 -3.94 0.33 3.56
CA LEU A 145 -4.22 -0.41 2.32
C LEU A 145 -5.73 -0.50 2.03
N SER A 146 -6.57 -0.47 3.06
CA SER A 146 -8.03 -0.37 2.91
C SER A 146 -8.43 1.00 2.36
N ASP A 147 -7.83 2.07 2.89
CA ASP A 147 -8.02 3.44 2.38
C ASP A 147 -7.61 3.53 0.90
N ALA A 148 -6.49 2.90 0.52
CA ALA A 148 -6.05 2.80 -0.88
C ALA A 148 -7.07 2.09 -1.77
N THR A 149 -7.61 0.96 -1.30
CA THR A 149 -8.63 0.19 -2.02
C THR A 149 -9.92 1.00 -2.18
N SER A 150 -10.37 1.68 -1.13
CA SER A 150 -11.54 2.55 -1.16
C SER A 150 -11.36 3.74 -2.09
N ALA A 151 -10.17 4.35 -2.13
CA ALA A 151 -9.85 5.43 -3.07
C ALA A 151 -10.02 4.96 -4.52
N ILE A 152 -9.47 3.80 -4.88
CA ILE A 152 -9.63 3.19 -6.21
C ILE A 152 -11.11 2.92 -6.55
N GLN A 153 -11.86 2.34 -5.61
CA GLN A 153 -13.26 1.96 -5.84
C GLN A 153 -14.19 3.17 -5.97
N SER A 154 -13.93 4.24 -5.22
CA SER A 154 -14.74 5.47 -5.23
C SER A 154 -14.60 6.28 -6.53
N GLY A 155 -13.53 6.08 -7.30
CA GLY A 155 -13.31 6.71 -8.61
C GLY A 155 -14.15 6.08 -9.75
N THR A 156 -15.40 5.70 -9.48
CA THR A 156 -16.24 4.80 -10.28
C THR A 156 -16.26 5.17 -11.77
N GLY A 157 -15.50 4.41 -12.55
CA GLY A 157 -15.19 4.65 -13.97
C GLY A 157 -13.76 4.26 -14.31
N GLU A 158 -12.84 4.50 -13.38
CA GLU A 158 -11.39 4.30 -13.53
C GLU A 158 -10.90 2.95 -12.98
N GLY A 159 -11.64 2.35 -12.05
CA GLY A 159 -11.31 1.02 -11.52
C GLY A 159 -11.30 -0.10 -12.57
N LYS A 160 -11.92 0.10 -13.74
CA LYS A 160 -11.90 -0.86 -14.85
C LYS A 160 -10.59 -0.84 -15.64
N THR A 161 -9.80 0.24 -15.57
CA THR A 161 -8.53 0.32 -16.28
C THR A 161 -7.38 -0.24 -15.47
N ILE A 162 -7.48 -0.26 -14.14
CA ILE A 162 -6.41 -0.75 -13.25
C ILE A 162 -6.21 -2.26 -13.40
N SER A 163 -4.95 -2.69 -13.47
CA SER A 163 -4.58 -4.09 -13.63
C SER A 163 -5.01 -4.93 -12.43
N SER A 164 -5.51 -6.14 -12.69
CA SER A 164 -5.88 -7.10 -11.64
C SER A 164 -4.67 -7.47 -10.78
N TRP A 165 -3.47 -7.52 -11.39
CA TRP A 165 -2.22 -7.78 -10.70
C TRP A 165 -1.90 -6.71 -9.64
N PHE A 166 -2.15 -5.43 -9.91
CA PHE A 166 -1.95 -4.36 -8.94
C PHE A 166 -2.96 -4.45 -7.78
N LEU A 167 -4.21 -4.78 -8.07
CA LEU A 167 -5.23 -5.01 -7.04
C LEU A 167 -4.91 -6.25 -6.18
N GLU A 168 -4.39 -7.30 -6.81
CA GLU A 168 -3.92 -8.50 -6.14
C GLU A 168 -2.75 -8.19 -5.21
N PHE A 169 -1.79 -7.37 -5.64
CA PHE A 169 -0.69 -6.90 -4.79
C PHE A 169 -1.21 -6.22 -3.51
N ILE A 170 -2.12 -5.25 -3.64
CA ILE A 170 -2.70 -4.52 -2.48
C ILE A 170 -3.40 -5.49 -1.54
N SER A 171 -4.26 -6.37 -2.08
CA SER A 171 -5.02 -7.33 -1.26
C SER A 171 -4.13 -8.38 -0.58
N SER A 172 -3.06 -8.82 -1.24
CA SER A 172 -2.06 -9.75 -0.72
C SER A 172 -1.26 -9.13 0.43
N CYS A 173 -0.75 -7.90 0.26
CA CYS A 173 -0.07 -7.15 1.31
C CYS A 173 -0.98 -6.91 2.53
N LYS A 174 -2.25 -6.56 2.27
CA LYS A 174 -3.26 -6.38 3.32
C LYS A 174 -3.47 -7.67 4.11
N ALA A 175 -3.67 -8.80 3.44
CA ALA A 175 -3.86 -10.09 4.09
C ALA A 175 -2.63 -10.52 4.90
N LEU A 176 -1.42 -10.23 4.42
CA LEU A 176 -0.17 -10.57 5.10
C LEU A 176 -0.04 -9.81 6.42
N HIS A 177 -0.30 -8.50 6.39
CA HIS A 177 -0.26 -7.67 7.59
C HIS A 177 -1.41 -7.97 8.54
N GLU A 178 -2.58 -8.40 8.05
CA GLU A 178 -3.68 -8.87 8.88
C GLU A 178 -3.29 -10.14 9.66
N LEU A 179 -2.64 -11.11 8.99
CA LEU A 179 -2.11 -12.32 9.64
C LEU A 179 -1.06 -11.98 10.70
N ARG A 180 -0.08 -11.13 10.37
CA ARG A 180 0.96 -10.71 11.32
C ARG A 180 0.37 -9.95 12.52
N SER A 181 -0.62 -9.10 12.29
CA SER A 181 -1.34 -8.39 13.35
C SER A 181 -2.02 -9.36 14.31
N LYS A 182 -2.82 -10.32 13.78
CA LYS A 182 -3.51 -11.32 14.60
C LYS A 182 -2.52 -12.25 15.33
N LYS A 183 -1.39 -12.60 14.72
CA LYS A 183 -0.32 -13.38 15.37
C LYS A 183 0.20 -12.66 16.62
N HIS A 184 0.59 -11.39 16.50
CA HIS A 184 1.06 -10.62 17.66
C HIS A 184 -0.06 -10.32 18.67
N LEU A 185 -1.31 -10.15 18.22
CA LEU A 185 -2.45 -10.01 19.14
C LEU A 185 -2.58 -11.25 20.01
N ALA A 186 -2.49 -12.45 19.41
CA ALA A 186 -2.53 -13.70 20.15
C ALA A 186 -1.35 -13.85 21.12
N GLU A 187 -0.14 -13.47 20.72
CA GLU A 187 1.02 -13.46 21.63
C GLU A 187 0.80 -12.52 22.82
N GLY A 188 0.23 -11.34 22.60
CA GLY A 188 -0.13 -10.42 23.68
C GLY A 188 -1.21 -10.98 24.61
N LEU A 189 -2.26 -11.59 24.05
CA LEU A 189 -3.33 -12.23 24.84
C LEU A 189 -2.82 -13.40 25.68
N ARG A 190 -1.85 -14.16 25.16
CA ARG A 190 -1.16 -15.20 25.92
C ARG A 190 -0.44 -14.60 27.12
N ASP A 191 0.32 -13.52 26.92
CA ASP A 191 1.07 -12.85 28.00
C ASP A 191 0.11 -12.24 29.06
N ASP A 192 -1.09 -11.85 28.64
CA ASP A 192 -2.18 -11.39 29.52
C ASP A 192 -2.94 -12.54 30.20
N GLY A 193 -2.52 -13.80 30.01
CA GLY A 193 -3.13 -14.98 30.61
C GLY A 193 -4.50 -15.36 30.03
N GLN A 194 -4.79 -14.98 28.79
CA GLN A 194 -6.01 -15.33 28.06
C GLN A 194 -5.70 -16.36 26.96
N MET A 195 -5.28 -17.55 27.37
CA MET A 195 -4.79 -18.60 26.47
C MET A 195 -5.87 -19.08 25.49
N GLY A 196 -7.10 -19.32 25.96
CA GLY A 196 -8.20 -19.79 25.13
C GLY A 196 -8.55 -18.80 24.02
N VAL A 197 -8.55 -17.49 24.33
CA VAL A 197 -8.77 -16.41 23.36
C VAL A 197 -7.61 -16.34 22.37
N SER A 198 -6.37 -16.47 22.85
CA SER A 198 -5.16 -16.47 22.03
C SER A 198 -5.18 -17.57 20.95
N VAL A 199 -5.51 -18.81 21.35
CA VAL A 199 -5.71 -19.94 20.42
C VAL A 199 -6.81 -19.63 19.41
N GLY A 200 -7.95 -19.11 19.86
CA GLY A 200 -9.07 -18.74 18.99
C GLY A 200 -8.70 -17.72 17.92
N VAL A 201 -7.96 -16.66 18.30
CA VAL A 201 -7.47 -15.62 17.35
C VAL A 201 -6.55 -16.21 16.29
N LEU A 202 -5.60 -17.08 16.67
CA LEU A 202 -4.69 -17.71 15.71
C LEU A 202 -5.39 -18.69 14.77
N CYS A 203 -6.33 -19.47 15.29
CA CYS A 203 -7.17 -20.36 14.48
C CYS A 203 -7.94 -19.59 13.39
N ASP A 204 -8.65 -18.53 13.78
CA ASP A 204 -9.38 -17.67 12.83
C ASP A 204 -8.43 -17.02 11.81
N ALA A 205 -7.29 -16.50 12.27
CA ALA A 205 -6.29 -15.88 11.41
C ALA A 205 -5.78 -16.83 10.32
N LEU A 206 -5.47 -18.09 10.67
CA LEU A 206 -4.99 -19.10 9.74
C LEU A 206 -6.07 -19.55 8.75
N ILE A 207 -7.31 -19.74 9.21
CA ILE A 207 -8.44 -20.09 8.33
C ILE A 207 -8.68 -18.96 7.31
N SER A 208 -8.70 -17.72 7.78
CA SER A 208 -8.88 -16.54 6.94
C SER A 208 -7.75 -16.35 5.95
N SER A 209 -6.50 -16.59 6.36
CA SER A 209 -5.31 -16.40 5.51
C SER A 209 -5.23 -17.43 4.39
N LYS A 210 -5.56 -18.69 4.64
CA LYS A 210 -5.56 -19.74 3.60
C LYS A 210 -6.48 -19.39 2.41
N LYS A 211 -7.60 -18.71 2.67
CA LYS A 211 -8.55 -18.26 1.64
C LYS A 211 -8.05 -17.07 0.81
N LYS A 212 -7.05 -16.33 1.31
CA LYS A 212 -6.51 -15.09 0.71
C LYS A 212 -5.10 -15.31 0.12
N THR A 213 -4.75 -16.54 -0.25
CA THR A 213 -3.42 -16.88 -0.76
C THR A 213 -3.18 -16.19 -2.12
N PRO A 214 -2.05 -15.49 -2.31
CA PRO A 214 -1.71 -14.85 -3.59
C PRO A 214 -1.48 -15.87 -4.72
N GLY A 215 -1.74 -15.46 -5.96
CA GLY A 215 -1.47 -16.22 -7.18
C GLY A 215 -0.01 -16.14 -7.63
N GLU A 216 0.62 -14.97 -7.50
CA GLU A 216 2.04 -14.75 -7.82
C GLU A 216 2.97 -15.56 -6.90
N GLU A 217 3.86 -16.40 -7.47
CA GLU A 217 4.61 -17.38 -6.68
C GLU A 217 5.60 -16.72 -5.70
N SER A 218 6.19 -15.58 -6.07
CA SER A 218 7.09 -14.83 -5.18
C SER A 218 6.37 -14.33 -3.92
N TRP A 219 5.16 -13.78 -4.06
CA TRP A 219 4.34 -13.32 -2.94
C TRP A 219 3.80 -14.49 -2.12
N LYS A 220 3.40 -15.55 -2.80
CA LYS A 220 2.90 -16.78 -2.18
C LYS A 220 3.97 -17.46 -1.33
N ALA A 221 5.24 -17.43 -1.73
CA ALA A 221 6.35 -17.95 -0.91
C ALA A 221 6.47 -17.18 0.41
N CYS A 222 6.47 -15.85 0.39
CA CYS A 222 6.49 -15.02 1.59
C CYS A 222 5.26 -15.28 2.48
N PHE A 223 4.08 -15.40 1.87
CA PHE A 223 2.82 -15.64 2.57
C PHE A 223 2.78 -17.01 3.25
N LYS A 224 3.25 -18.06 2.56
CA LYS A 224 3.36 -19.42 3.11
C LYS A 224 4.31 -19.48 4.31
N ASN A 225 5.44 -18.77 4.25
CA ASN A 225 6.37 -18.70 5.38
C ASN A 225 5.70 -18.11 6.64
N GLU A 226 4.93 -17.04 6.51
CA GLU A 226 4.19 -16.48 7.65
C GLU A 226 3.07 -17.39 8.15
N ILE A 227 2.35 -18.08 7.24
CA ILE A 227 1.37 -19.11 7.64
C ILE A 227 2.05 -20.21 8.44
N GLU A 228 3.21 -20.68 8.03
CA GLU A 228 3.94 -21.74 8.72
C GLU A 228 4.39 -21.29 10.11
N ILE A 229 4.91 -20.06 10.23
CA ILE A 229 5.26 -19.46 11.53
C ILE A 229 4.02 -19.40 12.44
N ALA A 230 2.91 -18.86 11.95
CA ALA A 230 1.67 -18.77 12.73
C ALA A 230 1.11 -20.16 13.11
N ALA A 231 1.19 -21.15 12.22
CA ALA A 231 0.77 -22.52 12.49
C ALA A 231 1.66 -23.24 13.52
N ASN A 232 2.97 -22.96 13.52
CA ASN A 232 3.89 -23.44 14.55
C ASN A 232 3.56 -22.79 15.91
N THR A 233 3.25 -21.50 15.94
CA THR A 233 2.84 -20.81 17.17
C THR A 233 1.52 -21.36 17.69
N LEU A 234 0.52 -21.57 16.83
CA LEU A 234 -0.76 -22.16 17.22
C LEU A 234 -0.57 -23.52 17.88
N ARG A 235 0.23 -24.42 17.28
CA ARG A 235 0.51 -25.75 17.86
C ARG A 235 1.10 -25.67 19.27
N LYS A 236 1.94 -24.66 19.55
CA LYS A 236 2.49 -24.44 20.89
C LYS A 236 1.41 -23.99 21.86
N PHE A 237 0.54 -23.07 21.45
CA PHE A 237 -0.52 -22.55 22.30
C PHE A 237 -1.61 -23.59 22.56
N GLU A 238 -1.96 -24.40 21.58
CA GLU A 238 -2.89 -25.53 21.74
C GLU A 238 -2.34 -26.54 22.77
N HIS A 239 -1.07 -26.90 22.64
CA HIS A 239 -0.40 -27.78 23.61
C HIS A 239 -0.39 -27.14 25.01
N GLU A 240 0.04 -25.89 25.14
CA GLU A 240 0.06 -25.21 26.43
C GLU A 240 -1.34 -25.10 27.05
N ASN A 241 -2.36 -24.81 26.24
CA ASN A 241 -3.73 -24.75 26.70
C ASN A 241 -4.25 -26.11 27.17
N GLU A 242 -3.91 -27.20 26.49
CA GLU A 242 -4.33 -28.56 26.88
C GLU A 242 -3.74 -28.97 28.24
N PHE A 243 -2.45 -28.67 28.47
CA PHE A 243 -1.72 -29.17 29.63
C PHE A 243 -1.69 -28.23 30.84
N VAL A 244 -1.75 -26.90 30.62
CA VAL A 244 -1.54 -25.90 31.68
C VAL A 244 -2.80 -25.10 31.98
N TRP A 245 -3.41 -24.48 30.97
CA TRP A 245 -4.46 -23.47 31.18
C TRP A 245 -5.87 -24.05 31.21
N GLN A 246 -6.14 -25.04 30.36
CA GLN A 246 -7.43 -25.69 30.16
C GLN A 246 -8.58 -24.70 29.89
N GLU A 247 -8.28 -23.58 29.23
CA GLU A 247 -9.26 -22.56 28.92
C GLU A 247 -10.13 -22.96 27.74
N LYS A 248 -11.41 -22.60 27.83
CA LYS A 248 -12.36 -22.76 26.72
C LYS A 248 -12.00 -21.79 25.60
N ILE A 249 -11.90 -22.30 24.39
CA ILE A 249 -11.72 -21.48 23.19
C ILE A 249 -13.07 -20.81 22.85
N PRO A 250 -13.13 -19.47 22.77
CA PRO A 250 -14.36 -18.73 22.45
C PRO A 250 -14.74 -18.89 20.97
N TYR A 251 -15.99 -18.55 20.64
CA TYR A 251 -16.45 -18.54 19.25
C TYR A 251 -15.87 -17.34 18.48
N VAL A 252 -15.87 -17.42 17.13
CA VAL A 252 -15.29 -16.38 16.27
C VAL A 252 -15.89 -15.00 16.53
N ASP A 253 -17.19 -14.92 16.80
CA ASP A 253 -17.90 -13.66 17.06
C ASP A 253 -17.52 -13.02 18.41
N GLU A 254 -16.93 -13.79 19.32
CA GLU A 254 -16.47 -13.35 20.64
C GLU A 254 -14.99 -12.94 20.63
N LEU A 255 -14.27 -13.16 19.52
CA LEU A 255 -12.85 -12.85 19.41
C LEU A 255 -12.59 -11.34 19.29
N PRO A 256 -11.53 -10.83 19.93
CA PRO A 256 -11.14 -9.44 19.76
C PRO A 256 -10.68 -9.18 18.33
N SER A 257 -11.14 -8.06 17.76
CA SER A 257 -10.63 -7.55 16.49
C SER A 257 -9.43 -6.63 16.75
N PRO A 258 -8.34 -6.73 15.98
CA PRO A 258 -7.24 -5.79 16.11
C PRO A 258 -7.69 -4.38 15.68
N GLN A 259 -7.12 -3.36 16.30
CA GLN A 259 -7.31 -1.95 15.94
C GLN A 259 -5.98 -1.36 15.49
N GLY A 260 -5.98 -0.58 14.41
CA GLY A 260 -4.76 0.00 13.87
C GLY A 260 -4.30 1.23 14.63
N ILE A 261 -2.98 1.41 14.67
CA ILE A 261 -2.38 2.73 14.94
C ILE A 261 -1.54 3.15 13.74
N LYS A 262 -1.86 4.31 13.16
CA LYS A 262 -1.11 4.92 12.07
C LYS A 262 -0.12 5.91 12.70
N ILE A 263 1.18 5.63 12.59
CA ILE A 263 2.24 6.48 13.17
C ILE A 263 3.00 7.28 12.10
N VAL A 264 2.66 7.05 10.83
CA VAL A 264 3.24 7.73 9.68
C VAL A 264 2.34 8.86 9.22
N GLU A 265 2.97 9.96 8.84
CA GLU A 265 2.31 11.12 8.26
C GLU A 265 2.96 11.48 6.93
N ILE A 266 2.18 12.07 6.03
CA ILE A 266 2.67 12.55 4.75
C ILE A 266 3.73 13.63 4.98
N VAL A 267 4.82 13.60 4.21
CA VAL A 267 5.73 14.76 4.11
C VAL A 267 5.17 15.68 3.02
N PRO A 268 4.68 16.89 3.33
CA PRO A 268 4.02 17.74 2.33
C PRO A 268 4.98 18.07 1.18
N TYR A 269 4.58 17.73 -0.04
CA TYR A 269 5.33 18.11 -1.23
C TYR A 269 4.99 19.54 -1.64
N LYS A 270 6.03 20.35 -1.90
CA LYS A 270 5.89 21.66 -2.54
C LYS A 270 6.83 21.69 -3.73
N PRO A 271 6.33 21.94 -4.96
CA PRO A 271 7.20 22.06 -6.11
C PRO A 271 8.16 23.24 -5.91
N LYS A 272 9.45 23.00 -6.17
CA LYS A 272 10.44 24.08 -6.19
C LYS A 272 10.09 25.03 -7.33
N ARG A 273 9.73 26.27 -7.00
CA ARG A 273 9.45 27.29 -8.01
C ARG A 273 10.77 27.73 -8.62
N TRP A 274 10.78 27.92 -9.93
CA TRP A 274 11.90 28.53 -10.62
C TRP A 274 11.87 30.04 -10.32
N GLU A 275 12.80 30.54 -9.52
CA GLU A 275 12.84 31.96 -9.08
C GLU A 275 13.44 32.91 -10.13
N ARG A 276 13.87 32.39 -11.29
CA ARG A 276 14.45 33.21 -12.37
C ARG A 276 13.36 33.60 -13.36
N GLU A 277 13.29 34.89 -13.70
CA GLU A 277 12.47 35.37 -14.81
C GLU A 277 12.93 34.72 -16.12
N LEU A 278 12.02 34.01 -16.79
CA LEU A 278 12.26 33.48 -18.11
C LEU A 278 12.11 34.64 -19.11
N ALA A 279 13.23 35.24 -19.50
CA ALA A 279 13.27 36.20 -20.60
C ALA A 279 13.10 35.44 -21.93
N PHE A 280 11.86 35.23 -22.35
CA PHE A 280 11.58 34.78 -23.71
C PHE A 280 11.86 35.95 -24.65
N LYS A 281 12.86 35.81 -25.53
CA LYS A 281 12.98 36.69 -26.70
C LYS A 281 11.79 36.39 -27.62
N LEU A 282 10.80 37.27 -27.60
CA LEU A 282 9.65 37.26 -28.50
C LEU A 282 10.09 37.57 -29.93
#